data_AF-V5GZX3-F1
#
_entry.id   AF-V5GZX3-F1
#
_cell.length_a   1.000
_cell.length_b   1.000
_cell.length_c   1.000
_cell.angle_alpha   90.00
_cell.angle_beta   90.00
_cell.angle_gamma   90.00
#
_symmetry.space_group_name_H-M   'P 1'
#
loop_
_entity.id
_entity.type
_entity.pdbx_description
1 polymer ?
#
loop_
_entity_poly.entity_id
_entity_poly.type
_entity_poly.pdbx_seq_one_letter_code
_entity_poly.pdbx_strand_id
1 'polypeptide(L)'
;PCLTGCHCAVLLIFISSVANSLRIPENPCPNTFHYYKKSDNGEIYGEANIPYDRSSSLRFSVNASLVGYFDKAELKIQLATPPTPFANEPVLKYNIFFPFQNVIPKIT
;
A
#
# COMPACT_ATOMS: atom_id res chain seq x y z
N PRO A 1 44.84 -12.47 46.26
CA PRO A 1 45.01 -13.50 45.21
C PRO A 1 43.69 -13.69 44.44
N CYS A 2 43.76 -13.64 43.11
CA CYS A 2 42.67 -13.29 42.20
C CYS A 2 41.48 -14.28 42.18
N LEU A 3 40.30 -13.69 41.93
CA LEU A 3 39.03 -14.34 41.56
C LEU A 3 39.05 -14.83 40.09
N THR A 4 38.02 -15.67 39.80
CA THR A 4 37.33 -15.98 38.53
C THR A 4 37.86 -17.05 37.56
N GLY A 5 36.91 -17.89 37.09
CA GLY A 5 37.11 -18.74 35.91
C GLY A 5 36.13 -19.91 35.69
N CYS A 6 34.82 -19.77 35.95
CA CYS A 6 33.83 -20.76 35.49
C CYS A 6 33.17 -20.24 34.20
N HIS A 7 33.60 -20.76 33.04
CA HIS A 7 33.03 -20.41 31.74
C HIS A 7 31.69 -21.14 31.53
N CYS A 8 30.59 -20.46 31.83
CA CYS A 8 29.28 -20.82 31.28
C CYS A 8 29.19 -20.29 29.84
N ALA A 9 29.31 -21.18 28.85
CA ALA A 9 29.02 -20.86 27.46
C ALA A 9 27.51 -20.62 27.30
N VAL A 10 27.11 -19.36 27.19
CA VAL A 10 25.73 -18.97 26.89
C VAL A 10 25.52 -19.11 25.38
N LEU A 11 24.86 -20.19 24.98
CA LEU A 11 24.45 -20.43 23.59
C LEU A 11 23.29 -19.48 23.25
N LEU A 12 23.61 -18.31 22.68
CA LEU A 12 22.63 -17.36 22.15
C LEU A 12 22.03 -17.92 20.85
N ILE A 13 20.89 -18.60 20.96
CA ILE A 13 20.09 -19.02 19.82
C ILE A 13 19.47 -17.76 19.20
N PHE A 14 20.11 -17.24 18.15
CA PHE A 14 19.55 -16.21 17.28
C PHE A 14 18.40 -16.82 16.48
N ILE A 15 17.19 -16.76 17.03
CA ILE A 15 15.96 -17.01 16.26
C ILE A 15 15.84 -15.84 15.28
N SER A 16 16.29 -16.06 14.04
CA SER A 16 16.13 -15.12 12.94
C SER A 16 14.65 -15.07 12.60
N SER A 17 13.97 -14.02 13.05
CA SER A 17 12.61 -13.70 12.65
C SER A 17 12.59 -13.44 11.15
N VAL A 18 12.11 -14.43 10.39
CA VAL A 18 11.88 -14.30 8.95
C VAL A 18 10.70 -13.34 8.77
N ALA A 19 10.99 -12.04 8.70
CA ALA A 19 9.99 -11.04 8.38
C ALA A 19 9.56 -11.24 6.92
N ASN A 20 8.36 -11.78 6.71
CA ASN A 20 7.72 -11.82 5.39
C ASN A 20 7.44 -10.39 4.92
N SER A 21 8.41 -9.78 4.24
CA SER A 21 8.24 -8.48 3.60
C SER A 21 7.41 -8.66 2.33
N LEU A 22 6.16 -8.22 2.37
CA LEU A 22 5.30 -8.08 1.20
C LEU A 22 5.95 -7.10 0.21
N ARG A 23 6.38 -7.59 -0.95
CA ARG A 23 7.01 -6.76 -1.99
C ARG A 23 5.95 -5.91 -2.69
N ILE A 24 6.14 -4.59 -2.67
CA ILE A 24 5.33 -3.65 -3.45
C ILE A 24 5.67 -3.86 -4.94
N PRO A 25 4.67 -4.11 -5.81
CA PRO A 25 4.90 -4.26 -7.24
C PRO A 25 5.42 -2.98 -7.89
N GLU A 26 6.09 -3.12 -9.03
CA GLU A 26 6.44 -1.99 -9.87
C GLU A 26 5.18 -1.26 -10.36
N ASN A 27 5.24 0.06 -10.33
CA ASN A 27 4.15 0.94 -10.74
C ASN A 27 4.49 1.57 -12.10
N PRO A 28 3.73 1.28 -13.17
CA PRO A 28 3.98 1.82 -14.50
C PRO A 28 3.72 3.33 -14.60
N CYS A 29 2.93 3.90 -13.67
CA CYS A 29 2.47 5.29 -13.72
C CYS A 29 2.81 6.03 -12.41
N PRO A 30 4.11 6.22 -12.07
CA PRO A 30 4.52 6.80 -10.79
C PRO A 30 4.03 8.23 -10.60
N ASN A 31 3.87 9.03 -11.67
CA ASN A 31 3.38 10.40 -11.51
C ASN A 31 1.88 10.47 -11.20
N THR A 32 1.12 9.41 -11.48
CA THR A 32 -0.34 9.39 -11.34
C THR A 32 -0.79 8.56 -10.16
N PHE A 33 -0.12 7.44 -9.88
CA PHE A 33 -0.51 6.50 -8.84
C PHE A 33 0.66 6.27 -7.88
N HIS A 34 0.38 6.03 -6.59
CA HIS A 34 1.38 5.64 -5.60
C HIS A 34 0.81 4.65 -4.59
N TYR A 35 1.66 3.75 -4.10
CA TYR A 35 1.32 2.88 -2.97
C TYR A 35 1.64 3.59 -1.65
N TYR A 36 0.71 3.52 -0.71
CA TYR A 36 0.85 4.04 0.64
C TYR A 36 0.54 2.94 1.65
N LYS A 37 1.11 3.07 2.85
CA LYS A 37 0.84 2.21 4.00
C LYS A 37 0.26 3.05 5.12
N LYS A 38 -0.90 2.67 5.66
CA LYS A 38 -1.46 3.39 6.80
C LYS A 38 -0.65 3.12 8.07
N SER A 39 -0.46 4.16 8.87
CA SER A 39 0.35 4.10 10.09
C SER A 39 -0.32 3.34 11.24
N ASP A 40 -1.65 3.22 11.24
CA ASP A 40 -2.46 2.65 12.32
C ASP A 40 -2.53 1.11 12.26
N ASN A 41 -2.78 0.54 11.08
CA ASN A 41 -2.99 -0.90 10.91
C ASN A 41 -2.04 -1.55 9.89
N GLY A 42 -1.18 -0.76 9.25
CA GLY A 42 -0.25 -1.24 8.23
C GLY A 42 -0.90 -1.65 6.91
N GLU A 43 -2.18 -1.34 6.71
CA GLU A 43 -2.92 -1.61 5.47
C GLU A 43 -2.30 -0.83 4.32
N ILE A 44 -2.08 -1.52 3.20
CA ILE A 44 -1.54 -0.92 1.98
C ILE A 44 -2.71 -0.54 1.07
N TYR A 45 -2.66 0.68 0.56
CA TYR A 45 -3.64 1.22 -0.39
C TYR A 45 -2.93 1.99 -1.50
N GLY A 46 -3.65 2.28 -2.56
CA GLY A 46 -3.20 3.15 -3.64
C GLY A 46 -3.77 4.56 -3.51
N GLU A 47 -3.03 5.56 -3.94
CA GLU A 47 -3.54 6.91 -4.16
C GLU A 47 -3.35 7.27 -5.64
N ALA A 48 -4.38 7.81 -6.28
CA ALA A 48 -4.31 8.31 -7.64
C ALA A 48 -4.61 9.82 -7.68
N ASN A 49 -3.74 10.56 -8.36
CA ASN A 49 -3.88 11.99 -8.64
C ASN A 49 -4.36 12.16 -10.09
N ILE A 50 -5.63 12.48 -10.26
CA ILE A 50 -6.29 12.57 -11.57
C ILE A 50 -6.45 14.05 -11.94
N PRO A 51 -5.83 14.52 -13.04
CA PRO A 51 -6.08 15.87 -13.55
C PRO A 51 -7.58 16.08 -13.79
N TYR A 52 -8.10 17.21 -13.34
CA TYR A 52 -9.50 17.54 -13.46
C TYR A 52 -9.68 18.86 -14.21
N ASP A 53 -10.41 18.78 -15.30
CA ASP A 53 -10.67 19.88 -16.23
C ASP A 53 -11.94 20.68 -15.89
N ARG A 54 -12.57 20.40 -14.74
CA ARG A 54 -13.85 20.98 -14.29
C ARG A 54 -15.05 20.54 -15.12
N SER A 55 -14.93 19.42 -15.84
CA SER A 55 -16.07 18.76 -16.48
C SER A 55 -17.11 18.29 -15.46
N SER A 56 -18.37 18.24 -15.87
CA SER A 56 -19.48 17.74 -15.03
C SER A 56 -19.39 16.23 -14.75
N SER A 57 -18.57 15.51 -15.51
CA SER A 57 -18.38 14.07 -15.37
C SER A 57 -16.92 13.69 -15.60
N LEU A 58 -16.34 13.01 -14.62
CA LEU A 58 -15.03 12.36 -14.75
C LEU A 58 -15.23 10.85 -14.83
N ARG A 59 -14.68 10.21 -15.87
CA ARG A 59 -14.64 8.75 -15.99
C ARG A 59 -13.21 8.27 -15.79
N PHE A 60 -13.02 7.50 -14.73
CA PHE A 60 -11.75 6.95 -14.33
C PHE A 60 -11.95 5.47 -13.97
N SER A 61 -10.95 4.64 -14.27
CA SER A 61 -10.97 3.20 -13.98
C SER A 61 -9.56 2.74 -13.63
N VAL A 62 -9.48 1.72 -12.78
CA VAL A 62 -8.21 1.13 -12.34
C VAL A 62 -8.23 -0.33 -12.69
N ASN A 63 -7.20 -0.76 -13.41
CA ASN A 63 -6.95 -2.17 -13.66
C ASN A 63 -5.82 -2.64 -12.73
N ALA A 64 -5.98 -3.84 -12.19
CA ALA A 64 -4.98 -4.47 -11.37
C ALA A 64 -4.92 -5.97 -11.63
N SER A 65 -3.72 -6.52 -11.48
CA SER A 65 -3.46 -7.95 -11.52
C SER A 65 -3.06 -8.44 -10.14
N LEU A 66 -3.52 -9.64 -9.79
CA LEU A 66 -3.28 -10.32 -8.53
C LEU A 66 -2.82 -11.75 -8.83
N VAL A 67 -1.88 -12.25 -8.02
CA VAL A 67 -1.43 -13.65 -8.10
C VAL A 67 -2.04 -14.40 -6.91
N GLY A 68 -2.85 -15.42 -7.20
CA GLY A 68 -3.48 -16.26 -6.17
C GLY A 68 -4.86 -16.77 -6.58
N TYR A 69 -5.47 -17.53 -5.68
CA TYR A 69 -6.87 -17.98 -5.79
C TYR A 69 -7.72 -17.14 -4.85
N PHE A 70 -8.74 -16.48 -5.40
CA PHE A 70 -9.62 -15.58 -4.66
C PHE A 70 -11.06 -15.81 -5.10
N ASP A 71 -11.98 -15.99 -4.15
CA ASP A 71 -13.41 -16.18 -4.47
C ASP A 71 -14.04 -14.92 -5.06
N LYS A 72 -13.62 -13.74 -4.58
CA LYS A 72 -14.05 -12.43 -5.07
C LYS A 72 -13.01 -11.37 -4.74
N ALA A 73 -12.62 -10.56 -5.72
CA ALA A 73 -11.65 -9.47 -5.56
C ALA A 73 -12.19 -8.18 -6.19
N GLU A 74 -12.54 -7.20 -5.37
CA GLU A 74 -13.03 -5.89 -5.82
C GLU A 74 -12.15 -4.78 -5.27
N LEU A 75 -11.68 -3.89 -6.13
CA LEU A 75 -11.05 -2.65 -5.73
C LEU A 75 -12.12 -1.65 -5.31
N LYS A 76 -11.89 -0.94 -4.21
CA LYS A 76 -12.78 0.15 -3.79
C LYS A 76 -12.10 1.50 -4.05
N ILE A 77 -12.69 2.29 -4.93
CA ILE A 77 -12.25 3.65 -5.24
C ILE A 77 -13.04 4.63 -4.39
N GLN A 78 -12.36 5.55 -3.70
CA GLN A 78 -12.99 6.59 -2.89
C GLN A 78 -12.34 7.94 -3.19
N LEU A 79 -13.14 8.97 -3.39
CA LEU A 79 -12.63 10.33 -3.51
C LEU A 79 -12.04 10.77 -2.16
N ALA A 80 -10.78 11.20 -2.19
CA ALA A 80 -10.07 11.72 -1.03
C ALA A 80 -10.02 13.25 -1.02
N THR A 81 -10.10 13.91 -2.19
CA THR A 81 -10.26 15.36 -2.26
C THR A 81 -11.57 15.78 -1.56
N PRO A 82 -11.54 16.77 -0.65
CA PRO A 82 -12.74 17.22 0.05
C PRO A 82 -13.86 17.65 -0.91
N PRO A 83 -15.13 17.41 -0.55
CA PRO A 83 -16.29 17.72 -1.40
C PRO A 83 -16.64 19.22 -1.47
N THR A 84 -15.82 20.11 -0.89
CA THR A 84 -15.89 21.56 -1.11
C THR A 84 -15.69 21.86 -2.60
N PRO A 85 -16.24 22.97 -3.15
CA PRO A 85 -16.46 23.08 -4.59
C PRO A 85 -15.19 22.79 -5.39
N PHE A 86 -15.20 21.67 -6.14
CA PHE A 86 -14.12 21.21 -7.01
C PHE A 86 -13.72 22.24 -8.08
N ALA A 87 -14.48 23.34 -8.21
CA ALA A 87 -14.27 24.41 -9.17
C ALA A 87 -12.84 25.00 -9.14
N ASN A 88 -12.13 24.87 -8.02
CA ASN A 88 -10.76 25.38 -7.86
C ASN A 88 -9.70 24.28 -7.80
N GLU A 89 -10.07 22.99 -7.87
CA GLU A 89 -9.13 21.89 -7.74
C GLU A 89 -8.67 21.39 -9.12
N PRO A 90 -7.40 21.60 -9.52
CA PRO A 90 -6.89 21.13 -10.81
C PRO A 90 -6.62 19.62 -10.82
N VAL A 91 -6.59 18.98 -9.65
CA VAL A 91 -6.30 17.56 -9.47
C VAL A 91 -7.23 16.99 -8.41
N LEU A 92 -7.87 15.87 -8.74
CA LEU A 92 -8.68 15.09 -7.80
C LEU A 92 -7.88 13.87 -7.33
N LYS A 93 -7.82 13.72 -6.02
CA LYS A 93 -7.14 12.63 -5.34
C LYS A 93 -8.15 11.53 -5.00
N TYR A 94 -7.80 10.30 -5.33
CA TYR A 94 -8.61 9.11 -5.05
C TYR A 94 -7.80 8.07 -4.29
N ASN A 95 -8.37 7.50 -3.24
CA ASN A 95 -7.84 6.33 -2.56
C ASN A 95 -8.42 5.06 -3.20
N ILE A 96 -7.54 4.09 -3.46
CA ILE A 96 -7.85 2.79 -4.05
C ILE A 96 -7.51 1.73 -3.01
N PHE A 97 -8.54 1.17 -2.39
CA PHE A 97 -8.38 0.16 -1.36
C PHE A 97 -8.38 -1.23 -1.99
N PHE A 98 -7.42 -2.05 -1.53
CA PHE A 98 -7.23 -3.39 -2.04
C PHE A 98 -8.10 -4.38 -1.26
N PRO A 99 -8.61 -5.44 -1.93
CA PRO A 99 -9.48 -6.42 -1.31
C PRO A 99 -8.78 -7.30 -0.26
N PHE A 100 -7.44 -7.35 -0.27
CA PHE A 100 -6.64 -8.22 0.58
C PHE A 100 -5.43 -7.48 1.14
N GLN A 101 -5.02 -7.86 2.36
CA GLN A 101 -3.82 -7.30 3.01
C GLN A 101 -2.57 -8.15 2.83
N ASN A 102 -2.74 -9.43 2.47
CA ASN A 102 -1.65 -10.39 2.29
C ASN A 102 -1.12 -10.46 0.85
N VAL A 103 -1.71 -9.72 -0.08
CA VAL A 103 -1.28 -9.60 -1.48
C VAL A 103 -1.46 -8.16 -1.91
N ILE A 104 -0.42 -7.55 -2.47
CA ILE A 104 -0.50 -6.19 -3.04
C ILE A 104 -0.77 -6.34 -4.54
N PRO A 105 -1.91 -5.86 -5.07
CA PRO A 105 -2.18 -5.88 -6.51
C PRO A 105 -1.16 -5.06 -7.29
N LYS A 106 -0.73 -5.56 -8.46
CA LYS A 106 0.03 -4.79 -9.44
C LYS A 106 -0.93 -3.98 -10.31
N ILE A 107 -0.84 -2.66 -10.27
CA ILE A 107 -1.61 -1.77 -11.16
C ILE A 107 -1.04 -1.85 -12.58
N THR A 108 -1.94 -1.81 -13.59
CA THR A 108 -1.61 -1.97 -15.01
C THR A 108 -2.23 -0.89 -15.87
#